data_AF-A0A1Q3C7E5-F1
#
_entry.id   AF-A0A1Q3C7E5-F1
#
_cell.length_a   1.000
_cell.length_b   1.000
_cell.length_c   1.000
_cell.angle_alpha   90.00
_cell.angle_beta   90.00
_cell.angle_gamma   90.00
#
_symmetry.space_group_name_H-M   'P 1'
#
loop_
_entity.id
_entity.type
_entity.pdbx_description
1 polymer ?
#
loop_
_entity_poly.entity_id
_entity_poly.type
_entity_poly.pdbx_seq_one_letter_code
_entity_poly.pdbx_strand_id
1 'polypeptide(L)'
;NYVDWLRNVRIVLNSEDIDYVLESPMPALPATDATLEDHAIYKKWVADDKKVKCYLMTSMSNALQVQHDGMQDSRAILQHLRKLYGENSRNAQFQLTAELHGTK
;
A
#
# COMPACT_ATOMS: atom_id res chain seq x y z
N ASN A 1 -8.12 9.45 8.62
CA ASN A 1 -7.77 10.15 7.36
C ASN A 1 -6.96 9.18 6.51
N TYR A 2 -7.48 8.75 5.34
CA TYR A 2 -6.82 7.76 4.49
C TYR A 2 -5.53 8.29 3.85
N VAL A 3 -5.53 9.56 3.43
CA VAL A 3 -4.35 10.18 2.82
C VAL A 3 -3.21 10.31 3.82
N ASP A 4 -3.51 10.71 5.07
CA ASP A 4 -2.49 10.79 6.13
C ASP A 4 -1.95 9.40 6.49
N TRP A 5 -2.84 8.42 6.61
CA TRP A 5 -2.45 7.03 6.85
C TRP A 5 -1.54 6.50 5.72
N LEU A 6 -1.93 6.69 4.46
CA LEU A 6 -1.14 6.25 3.31
C LEU A 6 0.22 6.95 3.26
N ARG A 7 0.28 8.24 3.60
CA ARG A 7 1.55 8.98 3.72
C ARG A 7 2.46 8.35 4.77
N ASN A 8 1.93 8.03 5.96
CA ASN A 8 2.71 7.42 7.03
C ASN A 8 3.24 6.04 6.64
N VAL A 9 2.41 5.20 6.01
CA VAL A 9 2.85 3.89 5.51
C VAL A 9 3.97 4.07 4.47
N ARG A 10 3.80 4.96 3.50
CA ARG A 10 4.83 5.21 2.46
C ARG A 10 6.16 5.66 3.03
N ILE A 11 6.19 6.42 4.13
CA ILE A 11 7.46 6.80 4.79
C ILE A 11 8.23 5.54 5.24
N VAL A 12 7.53 4.58 5.85
CA VAL A 12 8.15 3.31 6.29
C VAL A 12 8.61 2.49 5.09
N LEU A 13 7.78 2.38 4.04
CA LEU A 13 8.15 1.61 2.84
C LEU A 13 9.35 2.21 2.10
N ASN A 14 9.42 3.54 1.99
CA ASN A 14 10.54 4.24 1.39
C ASN A 14 11.84 4.03 2.18
N SER A 15 11.76 3.89 3.51
CA SER A 15 12.96 3.63 4.33
C SER A 15 13.58 2.26 4.06
N GLU A 16 12.83 1.35 3.43
CA GLU A 16 13.27 0.01 3.04
C GLU A 16 13.39 -0.17 1.51
N ASP A 17 13.17 0.88 0.71
CA ASP A 17 13.15 0.83 -0.76
C ASP A 17 12.17 -0.22 -1.33
N ILE A 18 10.98 -0.36 -0.71
CA ILE A 18 9.93 -1.33 -1.10
C ILE A 18 8.59 -0.70 -1.49
N ASP A 19 8.50 0.63 -1.58
CA ASP A 19 7.27 1.34 -1.96
C ASP A 19 6.83 1.04 -3.40
N TYR A 20 7.79 0.69 -4.27
CA TYR A 20 7.56 0.30 -5.66
C TYR A 20 6.53 -0.83 -5.81
N VAL A 21 6.36 -1.70 -4.80
CA VAL A 21 5.37 -2.79 -4.81
C VAL A 21 3.94 -2.25 -4.93
N LEU A 22 3.66 -1.08 -4.34
CA LEU A 22 2.35 -0.46 -4.42
C LEU A 22 2.06 0.11 -5.81
N GLU A 23 3.09 0.59 -6.51
CA GLU A 23 2.99 1.35 -7.77
C GLU A 23 3.23 0.53 -9.03
N SER A 24 4.08 -0.50 -8.96
CA SER A 24 4.42 -1.37 -10.10
C SER A 24 3.64 -2.69 -10.09
N PRO A 25 3.27 -3.24 -11.26
CA PRO A 25 2.63 -4.55 -11.34
C PRO A 25 3.59 -5.67 -10.89
N MET A 26 3.02 -6.72 -10.30
CA MET A 26 3.76 -7.92 -9.99
C MET A 26 4.40 -8.50 -11.26
N PRO A 27 5.70 -8.87 -11.24
CA PRO A 27 6.34 -9.53 -12.35
C PRO A 27 5.66 -10.88 -12.60
N ALA A 28 5.62 -11.30 -13.88
CA ALA A 28 5.13 -12.62 -14.23
C ALA A 28 5.98 -13.70 -13.54
N LEU A 29 5.33 -14.81 -13.19
CA LEU A 29 6.05 -16.00 -12.71
C LEU A 29 7.04 -16.45 -13.79
N PRO A 30 8.35 -16.49 -13.50
CA PRO A 30 9.34 -16.92 -14.49
C PRO A 30 9.12 -18.39 -14.88
N ALA A 31 9.39 -18.70 -16.15
CA ALA A 31 9.42 -20.07 -16.64
C ALA A 31 10.60 -20.85 -16.01
N THR A 32 10.51 -22.17 -15.96
CA THR A 32 11.55 -23.03 -15.35
C THR A 32 12.94 -22.84 -15.98
N ASP A 33 12.99 -22.49 -17.27
CA ASP A 33 14.19 -22.24 -18.05
C ASP A 33 14.57 -20.75 -18.14
N ALA A 34 13.84 -19.87 -17.45
CA ALA A 34 14.15 -18.44 -17.40
C ALA A 34 15.50 -18.20 -16.69
N THR A 35 16.03 -16.99 -16.86
CA THR A 35 17.35 -16.66 -16.33
C THR A 35 17.34 -16.67 -14.80
N LEU A 36 18.53 -16.84 -14.20
CA LEU A 36 18.69 -16.70 -12.74
C LEU A 36 18.29 -15.30 -12.25
N GLU A 37 18.48 -14.28 -13.09
CA GLU A 37 18.10 -12.90 -12.79
C GLU A 37 16.58 -12.74 -12.72
N ASP A 38 15.83 -13.31 -13.67
CA ASP A 38 14.35 -13.27 -13.66
C ASP A 38 13.78 -13.94 -12.40
N HIS A 39 14.34 -15.09 -12.02
CA HIS A 39 13.98 -15.77 -10.79
C HIS A 39 14.31 -14.96 -9.54
N ALA A 40 15.46 -14.27 -9.52
CA ALA A 40 15.85 -13.40 -8.42
C ALA A 40 14.92 -12.18 -8.30
N ILE A 41 14.54 -11.56 -9.41
CA ILE A 41 13.58 -10.44 -9.46
C ILE A 41 12.23 -10.88 -8.90
N TYR A 42 11.68 -11.99 -9.37
CA TYR A 42 10.40 -12.51 -8.90
C TYR A 42 10.44 -12.83 -7.40
N LYS A 43 11.50 -13.52 -6.94
CA LYS A 43 11.65 -13.88 -5.52
C LYS A 43 11.78 -12.64 -4.64
N LYS A 44 12.54 -11.62 -5.07
CA LYS A 44 12.66 -10.34 -4.37
C LYS A 44 11.29 -9.67 -4.28
N TRP A 45 10.55 -9.60 -5.40
CA TRP A 45 9.21 -9.04 -5.41
C TRP A 45 8.27 -9.70 -4.39
N VAL A 46 8.21 -11.04 -4.37
CA VAL A 46 7.35 -11.78 -3.43
C VAL A 46 7.74 -11.51 -1.97
N ALA A 47 9.04 -11.40 -1.68
CA ALA A 47 9.52 -11.09 -0.34
C ALA A 47 9.15 -9.65 0.08
N ASP A 48 9.31 -8.69 -0.83
CA ASP A 48 9.01 -7.29 -0.58
C ASP A 48 7.49 -7.07 -0.46
N ASP A 49 6.65 -7.72 -1.29
CA ASP A 49 5.19 -7.68 -1.15
C ASP A 49 4.71 -8.22 0.20
N LYS A 50 5.32 -9.30 0.69
CA LYS A 50 5.02 -9.82 2.03
C LYS A 50 5.28 -8.77 3.12
N LYS A 51 6.40 -8.04 3.03
CA LYS A 51 6.70 -6.95 3.98
C LYS A 51 5.69 -5.81 3.88
N VAL A 52 5.40 -5.35 2.66
CA VAL A 52 4.42 -4.29 2.42
C VAL A 52 3.05 -4.68 2.96
N LYS A 53 2.60 -5.91 2.71
CA LYS A 53 1.36 -6.45 3.27
C LYS A 53 1.37 -6.41 4.80
N CYS A 54 2.47 -6.82 5.45
CA CYS A 54 2.61 -6.70 6.89
C CYS A 54 2.48 -5.25 7.37
N TYR A 55 3.16 -4.29 6.73
CA TYR A 55 3.06 -2.88 7.09
C TYR A 55 1.67 -2.30 6.92
N LEU A 56 0.98 -2.65 5.84
CA LEU A 56 -0.41 -2.26 5.65
C LEU A 56 -1.26 -2.80 6.79
N MET A 57 -1.20 -4.11 7.07
CA MET A 57 -2.02 -4.75 8.10
C MET A 57 -1.76 -4.19 9.50
N THR A 58 -0.50 -4.04 9.90
CA THR A 58 -0.14 -3.54 11.25
C THR A 58 -0.50 -2.08 11.46
N SER A 59 -0.55 -1.28 10.40
CA SER A 59 -0.95 0.13 10.46
C SER A 59 -2.47 0.34 10.54
N MET A 60 -3.27 -0.72 10.38
CA MET A 60 -4.73 -0.68 10.43
C MET A 60 -5.29 -1.09 11.80
N SER A 61 -6.56 -0.77 12.04
CA SER A 61 -7.30 -1.30 13.19
C SER A 61 -7.57 -2.79 13.04
N ASN A 62 -7.77 -3.50 14.15
CA ASN A 62 -8.06 -4.94 14.16
C ASN A 62 -9.28 -5.31 13.29
N ALA A 63 -10.32 -4.48 13.27
CA ALA A 63 -11.49 -4.72 12.44
C ALA A 63 -11.15 -4.73 10.94
N LEU A 64 -10.29 -3.80 10.51
CA LEU A 64 -9.81 -3.75 9.13
C LEU A 64 -8.84 -4.89 8.83
N GLN A 65 -7.99 -5.29 9.76
CA GLN A 65 -7.12 -6.46 9.58
C GLN A 65 -7.96 -7.71 9.28
N VAL A 66 -8.98 -8.01 10.10
CA VAL A 66 -9.86 -9.18 9.87
C VAL A 66 -10.54 -9.13 8.50
N GLN A 67 -10.98 -7.94 8.07
CA GLN A 67 -11.61 -7.77 6.75
C GLN A 67 -10.65 -8.04 5.57
N HIS A 68 -9.35 -7.85 5.75
CA HIS A 68 -8.36 -7.89 4.66
C HIS A 68 -7.40 -9.09 4.75
N ASP A 69 -7.55 -9.97 5.74
CA ASP A 69 -6.64 -11.11 5.99
C ASP A 69 -6.50 -12.06 4.77
N GLY A 70 -7.61 -12.33 4.10
CA GLY A 70 -7.67 -13.21 2.92
C GLY A 70 -7.25 -12.57 1.58
N MET A 71 -6.90 -11.28 1.56
CA MET A 71 -6.49 -10.62 0.31
C MET A 71 -5.11 -11.07 -0.14
N GLN A 72 -4.95 -11.30 -1.44
CA GLN A 72 -3.79 -11.97 -2.01
C GLN A 72 -2.50 -11.16 -1.84
N ASP A 73 -2.52 -9.89 -2.25
CA ASP A 73 -1.34 -9.03 -2.30
C ASP A 73 -1.59 -7.65 -1.66
N SER A 74 -0.51 -6.91 -1.43
CA SER A 74 -0.56 -5.58 -0.81
C SER A 74 -1.35 -4.56 -1.65
N ARG A 75 -1.35 -4.70 -2.97
CA ARG A 75 -2.03 -3.79 -3.89
C ARG A 75 -3.55 -3.97 -3.82
N ALA A 76 -4.06 -5.20 -3.75
CA ALA A 76 -5.48 -5.48 -3.57
C ALA A 76 -6.02 -4.84 -2.28
N ILE A 77 -5.25 -4.96 -1.19
CA ILE A 77 -5.55 -4.31 0.09
C ILE A 77 -5.62 -2.78 -0.08
N LEU A 78 -4.58 -2.17 -0.66
CA LEU A 78 -4.52 -0.73 -0.85
C LEU A 78 -5.67 -0.21 -1.72
N GLN A 79 -6.00 -0.91 -2.82
CA GLN A 79 -7.09 -0.55 -3.72
C GLN A 79 -8.45 -0.60 -3.02
N HIS A 80 -8.69 -1.64 -2.22
CA HIS A 80 -9.93 -1.77 -1.47
C HIS A 80 -10.09 -0.65 -0.43
N LEU A 81 -9.04 -0.34 0.34
CA LEU A 81 -9.05 0.80 1.26
C LEU A 81 -9.26 2.13 0.55
N ARG A 82 -8.64 2.31 -0.62
CA ARG A 82 -8.84 3.50 -1.44
C ARG A 82 -10.29 3.66 -1.84
N LYS A 83 -10.98 2.57 -2.20
CA LYS A 83 -12.40 2.58 -2.54
C LYS A 83 -13.28 2.94 -1.34
N LEU A 84 -12.95 2.43 -0.14
CA LEU A 84 -13.74 2.70 1.07
C LEU A 84 -13.53 4.12 1.63
N TYR A 85 -12.29 4.62 1.59
CA TYR A 85 -11.90 5.81 2.34
C TYR A 85 -11.29 6.93 1.50
N GLY A 86 -10.87 6.66 0.26
CA GLY A 86 -10.13 7.61 -0.57
C GLY A 86 -10.94 8.84 -0.99
N GLU A 87 -12.23 8.67 -1.30
CA GLU A 87 -13.11 9.78 -1.68
C GLU A 87 -13.45 10.68 -0.47
N ASN A 88 -13.80 10.06 0.66
CA ASN A 88 -14.08 10.77 1.91
C ASN A 88 -12.86 11.53 2.44
N SER A 89 -11.66 10.99 2.21
CA SER A 89 -10.42 11.61 2.66
C SER A 89 -10.06 12.88 1.88
N ARG A 90 -10.40 12.96 0.59
CA ARG A 90 -10.22 14.19 -0.19
C ARG A 90 -11.10 15.30 0.35
N ASN A 91 -12.37 14.99 0.63
CA ASN A 91 -13.31 15.95 1.20
C ASN A 91 -12.84 16.46 2.58
N ALA A 92 -12.35 15.56 3.44
CA ALA A 92 -11.78 15.93 4.74
C ALA A 92 -10.53 16.83 4.61
N GLN A 93 -9.65 16.57 3.63
CA GLN A 93 -8.49 17.44 3.38
C GLN A 93 -8.88 18.82 2.84
N PHE A 94 -9.90 18.90 1.98
CA PHE A 94 -10.43 20.17 1.52
C PHE A 94 -11.01 21.00 2.68
N GLN A 95 -11.76 20.38 3.59
CA GLN A 95 -12.27 21.05 4.78
C GLN A 95 -11.13 21.56 5.67
N LEU A 96 -10.12 20.73 5.94
CA LEU A 96 -8.97 21.13 6.75
C LEU A 96 -8.20 22.29 6.12
N THR A 97 -8.02 22.26 4.79
CA THR A 97 -7.40 23.35 4.03
C THR A 97 -8.25 24.62 4.04
N ALA A 98 -9.57 24.50 3.98
CA ALA A 98 -10.49 25.63 4.06
C ALA A 98 -10.52 26.26 5.46
N GLU A 99 -10.46 25.47 6.54
CA GLU A 99 -10.39 25.96 7.92
C GLU A 99 -9.07 26.71 8.19
N LEU A 100 -7.95 26.19 7.67
CA LEU A 100 -6.63 26.81 7.79
C LEU A 100 -6.51 28.13 7.01
N HIS A 101 -7.24 28.27 5.89
CA HIS A 101 -7.23 29.49 5.08
C HIS A 101 -8.41 30.43 5.36
N GLY A 102 -9.44 29.96 6.07
CA GLY A 102 -10.65 30.71 6.42
C GLY A 102 -10.54 31.51 7.72
N THR A 103 -9.41 31.44 8.41
CA THR A 103 -9.11 32.32 9.55
C THR A 103 -8.52 33.65 9.06
N LYS A 104 -9.40 34.57 8.66
CA LYS A 104 -9.13 36.02 8.57
C LYS A 104 -10.30 36.81 9.12
#